data_AF-A0AAW2E9B4-F1
#
_entry.id   AF-A0AAW2E9B4-F1
#
_cell.length_a   1.000
_cell.length_b   1.000
_cell.length_c   1.000
_cell.angle_alpha   90.00
_cell.angle_beta   90.00
_cell.angle_gamma   90.00
#
_symmetry.space_group_name_H-M   'P 1'
#
loop_
_entity.id
_entity.type
_entity.pdbx_description
1 polymer ?
#
loop_
_entity_poly.entity_id
_entity_poly.type
_entity_poly.pdbx_seq_one_letter_code
_entity_poly.pdbx_strand_id
1 'polypeptide(L)'
;MTDFVDKNYAVVKFLSDCSYSEIPIAWLSKEGEVMKCWWPPRNANAATFITNYTSPNTMTWSLHEVELTKYCYVVMKLCHNKKVLRTVIIF
;
A
#
# COMPACT_ATOMS: atom_id res chain seq x y z
N MET A 1 -0.64 -22.27 15.28
CA MET A 1 -1.48 -21.68 14.23
C MET A 1 -0.82 -20.37 13.84
N THR A 2 0.06 -20.40 12.83
CA THR A 2 0.76 -19.19 12.37
C THR A 2 -0.17 -18.46 11.41
N ASP A 3 -0.72 -17.33 11.85
CA ASP A 3 -1.43 -16.38 11.00
C ASP A 3 -0.46 -15.86 9.93
N PHE A 4 -0.59 -16.40 8.72
CA PHE A 4 0.03 -15.80 7.53
C PHE A 4 -0.84 -14.60 7.18
N VAL A 5 -0.44 -13.40 7.63
CA VAL A 5 -1.07 -12.17 7.13
C VAL A 5 -0.42 -11.86 5.80
N ASP A 6 -1.04 -12.33 4.71
CA ASP A 6 -0.69 -11.95 3.33
C ASP A 6 -0.94 -10.45 3.16
N LYS A 7 0.05 -9.63 3.54
CA LYS A 7 0.05 -8.19 3.31
C LYS A 7 0.42 -7.94 1.84
N ASN A 8 -0.58 -7.59 1.07
CA ASN A 8 -0.43 -7.24 -0.34
C ASN A 8 -0.30 -5.72 -0.48
N TYR A 9 0.72 -5.30 -1.20
CA TYR A 9 0.99 -3.91 -1.50
C TYR A 9 0.88 -3.66 -3.01
N ALA A 10 0.83 -2.40 -3.37
CA ALA A 10 0.89 -1.94 -4.75
C ALA A 10 1.84 -0.75 -4.83
N VAL A 11 2.61 -0.67 -5.90
CA VAL A 11 3.33 0.55 -6.25
C VAL A 11 2.43 1.37 -7.16
N VAL A 12 2.15 2.59 -6.72
CA VAL A 12 1.34 3.55 -7.44
C VAL A 12 2.16 4.79 -7.77
N LYS A 13 1.80 5.45 -8.87
CA LYS A 13 2.29 6.76 -9.25
C LYS A 13 1.17 7.79 -9.07
N PHE A 14 1.42 8.83 -8.29
CA PHE A 14 0.49 9.95 -8.12
C PHE A 14 0.48 10.82 -9.38
N LEU A 15 -0.69 11.02 -9.97
CA LEU A 15 -0.80 11.83 -11.19
C LEU A 15 -0.59 13.32 -10.93
N SER A 16 -0.80 13.78 -9.69
CA SER A 16 -0.65 15.19 -9.32
C SER A 16 0.79 15.70 -9.37
N ASP A 17 1.75 14.88 -8.97
CA ASP A 17 3.16 15.28 -8.82
C ASP A 17 4.16 14.26 -9.39
N CYS A 18 3.66 13.20 -10.05
CA CYS A 18 4.47 12.10 -10.60
C CYS A 18 5.34 11.37 -9.55
N SER A 19 5.02 11.50 -8.26
CA SER A 19 5.69 10.75 -7.19
C SER A 19 5.21 9.31 -7.15
N TYR A 20 6.00 8.43 -6.53
CA TYR A 20 5.68 7.01 -6.37
C TYR A 20 5.55 6.65 -4.90
N SER A 21 4.68 5.69 -4.58
CA SER A 21 4.62 5.10 -3.24
C SER A 21 4.20 3.64 -3.29
N GLU A 22 4.71 2.86 -2.34
CA GLU A 22 4.22 1.53 -2.04
C GLU A 22 3.12 1.63 -0.98
N ILE A 23 1.91 1.18 -1.30
CA ILE A 23 0.73 1.30 -0.43
C ILE A 23 0.03 -0.04 -0.26
N PRO A 24 -0.70 -0.27 0.85
CA PRO A 24 -1.60 -1.41 0.97
C PRO A 24 -2.61 -1.44 -0.18
N ILE A 25 -2.88 -2.62 -0.76
CA ILE A 25 -3.91 -2.72 -1.83
C ILE A 25 -5.30 -2.28 -1.34
N ALA A 26 -5.57 -2.39 -0.04
CA ALA A 26 -6.81 -1.94 0.58
C ALA A 26 -7.02 -0.41 0.51
N TRP A 27 -5.98 0.35 0.18
CA TRP A 27 -6.07 1.80 -0.02
C TRP A 27 -6.49 2.16 -1.45
N LEU A 28 -6.44 1.20 -2.38
CA LEU A 28 -6.87 1.42 -3.75
C LEU A 28 -8.40 1.46 -3.83
N SER A 29 -8.91 2.41 -4.59
CA SER A 29 -10.31 2.51 -4.98
C SER A 29 -10.39 2.65 -6.49
N LYS A 30 -11.29 1.92 -7.13
CA LYS A 30 -11.54 2.02 -8.57
C LYS A 30 -12.91 2.64 -8.77
N GLU A 31 -12.95 3.78 -9.44
CA GLU A 31 -14.18 4.50 -9.78
C GLU A 31 -14.26 4.62 -11.30
N GLY A 32 -14.99 3.68 -11.92
CA GLY A 32 -15.01 3.53 -13.38
C GLY A 32 -13.66 3.08 -13.93
N GLU A 33 -13.08 3.87 -14.83
CA GLU A 33 -11.75 3.64 -15.40
C GLU A 33 -10.62 4.32 -14.62
N VAL A 34 -10.96 5.20 -13.67
CA VAL A 34 -9.98 5.94 -12.88
C VAL A 34 -9.59 5.14 -11.65
N MET A 35 -8.29 4.95 -11.47
CA MET A 35 -7.74 4.38 -10.25
C MET A 35 -7.39 5.51 -9.28
N LYS A 36 -7.82 5.37 -8.03
CA LYS A 36 -7.55 6.32 -6.95
C LYS A 36 -6.95 5.59 -5.77
N CYS A 37 -6.18 6.29 -4.95
CA CYS A 37 -5.73 5.79 -3.66
C CYS A 37 -6.18 6.72 -2.53
N TRP A 38 -6.55 6.12 -1.41
CA TRP A 38 -6.71 6.86 -0.17
C TRP A 38 -5.36 7.28 0.37
N TRP A 39 -5.22 8.55 0.73
CA TRP A 39 -4.00 9.08 1.31
C TRP A 39 -4.30 9.89 2.58
N PRO A 40 -3.54 9.70 3.66
CA PRO A 40 -3.73 10.46 4.88
C PRO A 40 -3.40 11.95 4.68
N PRO A 41 -3.92 12.84 5.54
CA PRO A 41 -3.62 14.27 5.47
C PRO A 41 -2.12 14.53 5.66
N ARG A 42 -1.63 15.63 5.07
CA ARG A 42 -0.19 15.98 5.01
C ARG A 42 0.52 16.01 6.37
N ASN A 43 -0.20 16.33 7.44
CA ASN A 43 0.35 16.40 8.80
C ASN A 43 0.47 15.01 9.47
N ALA A 44 -0.04 13.96 8.85
CA ALA A 44 -0.02 12.62 9.39
C ALA A 44 1.13 11.77 8.82
N ASN A 45 1.60 10.81 9.60
CA ASN A 45 2.73 9.96 9.20
C ASN A 45 2.24 8.80 8.32
N ALA A 46 2.24 9.02 7.00
CA ALA A 46 1.83 8.02 6.02
C ALA A 46 2.63 6.70 6.13
N ALA A 47 3.95 6.78 6.37
CA ALA A 47 4.80 5.60 6.50
C ALA A 47 4.38 4.70 7.66
N THR A 48 3.95 5.27 8.79
CA THR A 48 3.42 4.52 9.93
C THR A 48 2.12 3.80 9.57
N PHE A 49 1.20 4.47 8.88
CA PHE A 49 -0.06 3.84 8.45
C PHE A 49 0.15 2.73 7.42
N ILE A 50 1.06 2.93 6.47
CA ILE A 50 1.43 1.91 5.47
C ILE A 50 2.02 0.68 6.17
N THR A 51 3.01 0.88 7.05
CA THR A 51 3.69 -0.20 7.79
C THR A 51 2.71 -1.00 8.65
N ASN A 52 1.79 -0.29 9.31
CA ASN A 52 0.76 -0.89 10.15
C ASN A 52 -0.41 -1.48 9.35
N TYR A 53 -0.42 -1.32 8.01
CA TYR A 53 -1.51 -1.76 7.15
C TYR A 53 -2.87 -1.19 7.61
N THR A 54 -2.86 0.06 8.06
CA THR A 54 -4.04 0.72 8.63
C THR A 54 -5.11 0.90 7.55
N SER A 55 -6.35 0.55 7.86
CA SER A 55 -7.47 0.78 6.94
C SER A 55 -7.68 2.28 6.66
N PRO A 56 -8.04 2.67 5.42
CA PRO A 56 -8.35 4.05 5.11
C PRO A 56 -9.47 4.62 5.99
N ASN A 57 -9.32 5.87 6.42
CA ASN A 57 -10.37 6.61 7.11
C ASN A 57 -11.07 7.56 6.12
N THR A 58 -12.26 7.18 5.66
CA THR A 58 -13.02 7.92 4.64
C THR A 58 -13.48 9.32 5.07
N MET A 59 -13.42 9.64 6.37
CA MET A 59 -13.77 10.98 6.88
C MET A 59 -12.60 11.96 6.85
N THR A 60 -11.36 11.47 6.90
CA THR A 60 -10.16 12.33 7.08
C THR A 60 -9.12 12.17 5.97
N TRP A 61 -9.12 11.04 5.28
CA TRP A 61 -8.21 10.79 4.17
C TRP A 61 -8.82 11.30 2.88
N SER A 62 -7.96 11.64 1.93
CA SER A 62 -8.37 12.13 0.62
C SER A 62 -8.11 11.07 -0.44
N LEU A 63 -8.93 11.04 -1.49
CA LEU A 63 -8.67 10.23 -2.68
C LEU A 63 -7.80 11.01 -3.66
N HIS A 64 -6.72 10.38 -4.10
CA HIS A 64 -5.81 10.92 -5.11
C HIS A 64 -5.83 10.01 -6.33
N GLU A 65 -5.88 10.60 -7.52
CA GLU A 65 -5.74 9.83 -8.75
C GLU A 65 -4.33 9.28 -8.89
N VAL A 66 -4.27 8.00 -9.21
CA VAL A 66 -3.02 7.27 -9.33
C VAL A 66 -3.02 6.37 -10.56
N GLU A 67 -1.84 6.11 -11.07
CA GLU A 67 -1.59 5.01 -11.99
C GLU A 67 -1.05 3.83 -11.20
N LEU A 68 -1.70 2.67 -11.30
CA LEU A 68 -1.20 1.44 -10.71
C LEU A 68 -0.03 0.93 -11.56
N THR A 69 1.18 0.94 -11.00
CA THR A 69 2.39 0.49 -11.70
C THR A 69 2.57 -1.01 -11.57
N LYS A 70 2.44 -1.58 -10.37
CA LYS A 70 2.57 -3.03 -10.13
C LYS A 70 1.97 -3.45 -8.79
N TYR A 71 1.57 -4.71 -8.70
CA TYR A 71 1.26 -5.36 -7.42
C TYR A 71 2.54 -5.99 -6.82
N CYS A 72 2.69 -5.86 -5.51
CA CYS A 72 3.77 -6.46 -4.73
C CYS A 72 3.14 -7.33 -3.64
N TYR A 73 3.39 -8.64 -3.69
CA TYR A 73 2.91 -9.56 -2.66
C TYR A 73 4.10 -9.91 -1.76
N VAL A 74 3.96 -9.68 -0.46
CA VAL A 74 5.00 -10.03 0.51
C VAL A 74 4.72 -11.43 1.00
N VAL A 75 5.43 -12.43 0.46
CA VAL A 75 5.45 -13.78 1.07
C VAL A 75 6.37 -13.73 2.28
N MET A 76 5.82 -13.45 3.47
CA MET A 76 6.60 -13.53 4.71
C MET A 76 6.91 -15.00 5.04
N LYS A 77 8.07 -15.50 4.60
CA LYS A 77 8.64 -16.74 5.17
C LYS A 77 9.19 -16.43 6.56
N LEU A 78 8.49 -16.86 7.60
CA LEU A 78 9.02 -16.91 8.96
C LEU A 78 10.14 -17.97 9.02
N CYS A 79 11.40 -17.54 9.08
CA CYS A 79 12.52 -18.42 9.39
C CYS A 79 13.14 -17.97 10.71
N HIS A 80 13.20 -18.88 11.69
CA HIS A 80 13.78 -18.77 13.04
C HIS A 80 14.40 -17.39 13.39
N ASN A 81 13.63 -16.59 14.14
CA ASN A 81 14.12 -15.48 14.97
C ASN A 81 14.92 -14.35 14.32
N LYS A 82 14.80 -14.13 13.00
CA LYS A 82 15.19 -12.86 12.35
C LYS A 82 14.14 -12.45 11.32
N LYS A 83 13.54 -11.27 11.48
CA LYS A 83 12.71 -10.62 10.45
C LYS A 83 13.60 -10.31 9.25
N VAL A 84 13.56 -11.13 8.22
CA VAL A 84 14.23 -10.83 6.95
C VAL A 84 13.14 -10.47 5.95
N LEU A 85 13.00 -9.17 5.64
CA LEU A 85 12.18 -8.74 4.51
C LEU A 85 12.84 -9.24 3.23
N ARG A 86 12.17 -10.12 2.48
CA ARG A 86 12.46 -10.35 1.08
C ARG A 86 11.25 -9.92 0.26
N THR A 87 11.33 -8.72 -0.29
CA THR A 87 10.36 -8.22 -1.27
C THR A 87 10.51 -9.06 -2.54
N VAL A 88 9.48 -9.80 -2.92
CA VAL A 88 9.40 -10.43 -4.23
C VAL A 88 8.64 -9.48 -5.15
N ILE A 89 9.28 -9.05 -6.24
CA ILE A 89 8.70 -8.21 -7.29
C ILE A 89 8.49 -9.13 -8.50
N ILE A 90 7.25 -9.40 -8.92
CA ILE A 90 7.00 -9.99 -10.26
C ILE A 90 6.83 -8.83 -11.26
N PHE A 91 7.45 -8.97 -12.43
CA PHE A 91 7.29 -8.11 -13.61
C PHE A 91 6.26 -8.70 -14.56
#